data_AF-A0A1W9JB26-F1
#
_entry.id   AF-A0A1W9JB26-F1
#
_cell.length_a   1.000
_cell.length_b   1.000
_cell.length_c   1.000
_cell.angle_alpha   90.00
_cell.angle_beta   90.00
_cell.angle_gamma   90.00
#
_symmetry.space_group_name_H-M   'P 1'
#
loop_
_entity.id
_entity.type
_entity.pdbx_description
1 polymer ?
#
loop_
_entity_poly.entity_id
_entity_poly.type
_entity_poly.pdbx_seq_one_letter_code
_entity_poly.pdbx_strand_id
1 'polypeptide(L)'
;MTRLLNKIRKLFNYIFGVSMPVLPRNKDGSLDQSSIFKASIIYDNNGKPILIRIETSSGVISIPYDLKIHNELKLILDYIEDSYLEELIDFYNNHKETIDTLERKFNPNKNIKNKP
;
A
#
# COMPACT_ATOMS: atom_id res chain seq x y z
N MET A 1 20.36 -2.53 2.33
CA MET A 1 19.18 -2.56 1.42
C MET A 1 17.84 -2.80 2.14
N THR A 2 17.78 -3.59 3.22
CA THR A 2 16.55 -3.95 3.99
C THR A 2 15.92 -2.83 4.85
N ARG A 3 16.68 -1.81 5.25
CA ARG A 3 16.17 -0.70 6.10
C ARG A 3 15.25 0.27 5.38
N LEU A 4 15.51 0.55 4.10
CA LEU A 4 14.73 1.49 3.28
C LEU A 4 13.37 0.90 2.90
N LEU A 5 13.36 -0.35 2.42
CA LEU A 5 12.13 -1.11 2.14
C LEU A 5 11.22 -1.21 3.36
N ASN A 6 11.77 -1.42 4.57
CA ASN A 6 10.97 -1.43 5.79
C ASN A 6 10.40 -0.05 6.17
N LYS A 7 11.11 1.04 5.84
CA LYS A 7 10.60 2.41 6.04
C LYS A 7 9.51 2.74 5.04
N ILE A 8 9.71 2.43 3.76
CA ILE A 8 8.69 2.57 2.70
C ILE A 8 7.45 1.75 3.07
N ARG A 9 7.63 0.48 3.47
CA ARG A 9 6.51 -0.38 3.91
C ARG A 9 5.74 0.21 5.08
N LYS A 10 6.43 0.78 6.09
CA LYS A 10 5.78 1.45 7.21
C LYS A 10 5.05 2.73 6.78
N LEU A 11 5.66 3.52 5.89
CA LEU A 11 5.08 4.73 5.32
C LEU A 11 3.80 4.41 4.53
N PHE A 12 3.82 3.33 3.74
CA PHE A 12 2.66 2.88 2.97
C PHE A 12 1.55 2.32 3.85
N ASN A 13 1.86 1.45 4.80
CA ASN A 13 0.89 0.96 5.79
C ASN A 13 0.25 2.09 6.58
N TYR A 14 0.97 3.21 6.69
CA TYR A 14 0.57 4.39 7.42
C TYR A 14 -0.28 5.35 6.57
N ILE A 15 0.11 5.64 5.33
CA ILE A 15 -0.63 6.50 4.40
C ILE A 15 -1.95 5.86 3.95
N PHE A 16 -1.98 4.52 3.79
CA PHE A 16 -3.10 3.86 3.10
C PHE A 16 -3.96 2.96 4.00
N GLY A 17 -3.61 2.76 5.28
CA GLY A 17 -4.01 1.54 6.01
C GLY A 17 -3.38 0.31 5.33
N VAL A 18 -3.28 -0.90 5.86
CA VAL A 18 -4.09 -1.67 6.79
C VAL A 18 -3.19 -2.82 7.32
N SER A 19 -3.60 -3.47 8.41
CA SER A 19 -3.13 -4.80 8.84
C SER A 19 -3.12 -5.80 7.68
N MET A 20 -2.10 -6.66 7.53
CA MET A 20 -1.97 -7.64 6.43
C MET A 20 -3.29 -8.33 6.07
N PRO A 21 -4.02 -7.92 5.00
CA PRO A 21 -5.14 -8.70 4.51
C PRO A 21 -4.58 -9.69 3.51
N VAL A 22 -4.94 -10.96 3.71
CA VAL A 22 -4.77 -11.97 2.65
C VAL A 22 -5.55 -11.47 1.43
N LEU A 23 -4.96 -11.54 0.24
CA LEU A 23 -5.67 -11.16 -0.98
C LEU A 23 -6.99 -11.93 -1.08
N PRO A 24 -8.12 -11.26 -1.38
CA PRO A 24 -9.40 -11.95 -1.50
C PRO A 24 -9.31 -12.92 -2.67
N ARG A 25 -9.58 -14.19 -2.37
CA ARG A 25 -9.47 -15.32 -3.30
C ARG A 25 -10.75 -16.13 -3.29
N ASN A 26 -11.15 -16.62 -4.46
CA ASN A 26 -12.22 -17.59 -4.61
C ASN A 26 -11.79 -18.96 -4.07
N LYS A 27 -12.75 -19.88 -3.93
CA LYS A 27 -12.48 -21.26 -3.47
C LYS A 27 -11.51 -22.03 -4.36
N ASP A 28 -11.42 -21.67 -5.64
CA ASP A 28 -10.50 -22.25 -6.62
C ASP A 28 -9.09 -21.61 -6.60
N GLY A 29 -8.87 -20.60 -5.75
CA GLY A 29 -7.61 -19.90 -5.61
C GLY A 29 -7.39 -18.75 -6.61
N SER A 30 -8.34 -18.46 -7.49
CA SER A 30 -8.32 -17.25 -8.32
C SER A 30 -8.60 -15.98 -7.49
N LEU A 31 -8.21 -14.81 -7.98
CA LEU A 31 -8.57 -13.54 -7.33
C LEU A 31 -10.09 -13.33 -7.39
N ASP A 32 -10.67 -12.91 -6.27
CA ASP A 32 -12.09 -12.56 -6.21
C ASP A 32 -12.32 -11.17 -6.82
N GLN A 33 -12.78 -11.16 -8.06
CA GLN A 33 -13.11 -9.94 -8.81
C GLN A 33 -14.18 -9.09 -8.12
N SER A 34 -15.14 -9.70 -7.41
CA SER A 34 -16.22 -8.93 -6.77
C SER A 34 -15.73 -8.09 -5.59
N SER A 35 -14.59 -8.47 -5.03
CA SER A 35 -13.98 -7.81 -3.88
C SER A 35 -12.88 -6.82 -4.24
N ILE A 36 -12.40 -6.78 -5.48
CA ILE A 36 -11.29 -5.94 -5.93
C ILE A 36 -11.83 -4.83 -6.84
N PHE A 37 -11.63 -3.58 -6.44
CA PHE A 37 -12.16 -2.42 -7.17
C PHE A 37 -11.10 -1.72 -8.03
N LYS A 38 -9.86 -1.71 -7.55
CA LYS A 38 -8.78 -0.94 -8.18
C LYS A 38 -7.42 -1.53 -7.85
N ALA A 39 -6.48 -1.41 -8.77
CA ALA A 39 -5.09 -1.73 -8.52
C ALA A 39 -4.15 -0.65 -9.09
N SER A 40 -3.00 -0.49 -8.44
CA SER A 40 -1.92 0.37 -8.89
C SER A 40 -0.57 -0.33 -8.77
N ILE A 41 0.28 -0.24 -9.77
CA ILE A 41 1.69 -0.67 -9.70
C ILE A 41 2.53 0.52 -9.27
N ILE A 42 3.36 0.32 -8.25
CA ILE A 42 4.28 1.34 -7.78
C ILE A 42 5.67 1.00 -8.30
N TYR A 43 6.30 1.96 -8.95
CA TYR A 43 7.64 1.85 -9.52
C TYR A 43 8.67 2.62 -8.68
N ASP A 44 9.91 2.16 -8.68
CA ASP A 44 11.03 2.96 -8.20
C ASP A 44 11.45 4.02 -9.23
N ASN A 45 12.39 4.88 -8.85
CA ASN A 45 12.86 5.99 -9.69
C ASN A 45 13.62 5.52 -10.95
N ASN A 46 13.92 4.21 -11.07
CA ASN A 46 14.51 3.62 -12.26
C ASN A 46 13.46 2.93 -13.15
N GLY A 47 12.17 3.09 -12.84
CA GLY A 47 11.06 2.46 -13.57
C GLY A 47 10.90 0.97 -13.27
N LYS A 48 11.49 0.45 -12.18
CA LYS A 48 11.32 -0.94 -11.78
C LYS A 48 10.10 -1.08 -10.86
N PRO A 49 9.16 -2.00 -11.13
CA PRO A 49 8.01 -2.19 -10.25
C PRO A 49 8.45 -2.81 -8.92
N ILE A 50 7.93 -2.26 -7.82
CA ILE A 50 8.30 -2.64 -6.45
C ILE A 50 7.11 -3.17 -5.64
N LEU A 51 5.92 -2.62 -5.86
CA LEU A 51 4.72 -2.96 -5.10
C LEU A 51 3.47 -2.97 -5.99
N ILE A 52 2.46 -3.71 -5.55
CA ILE A 52 1.09 -3.61 -6.05
C ILE A 52 0.23 -3.11 -4.89
N ARG A 53 -0.48 -2.00 -5.10
CA ARG A 53 -1.52 -1.50 -4.21
C ARG A 53 -2.86 -1.94 -4.77
N ILE A 54 -3.72 -2.51 -3.93
CA ILE A 54 -5.02 -3.05 -4.32
C ILE A 54 -6.07 -2.51 -3.38
N GLU A 55 -7.12 -1.92 -3.94
CA GLU A 55 -8.28 -1.44 -3.19
C GLU A 55 -9.39 -2.47 -3.25
N THR A 56 -9.87 -2.87 -2.08
CA THR A 56 -10.86 -3.93 -1.91
C THR A 56 -12.04 -3.46 -1.07
N SER A 57 -13.11 -4.25 -1.05
CA SER A 57 -14.25 -4.10 -0.14
C SER A 57 -13.86 -4.02 1.34
N SER A 58 -12.74 -4.65 1.72
CA SER A 58 -12.24 -4.69 3.09
C SER A 58 -11.17 -3.63 3.40
N GLY A 59 -10.85 -2.76 2.42
CA GLY A 59 -9.82 -1.73 2.54
C GLY A 59 -8.67 -1.91 1.55
N VAL A 60 -7.53 -1.28 1.86
CA VAL A 60 -6.36 -1.23 0.96
C VAL A 60 -5.32 -2.28 1.35
N ILE A 61 -4.84 -3.02 0.36
CA ILE A 61 -3.78 -4.01 0.47
C ILE A 61 -2.55 -3.49 -0.28
N SER A 62 -1.36 -3.68 0.28
CA SER A 62 -0.09 -3.45 -0.43
C SER A 62 0.79 -4.69 -0.33
N ILE A 63 1.22 -5.20 -1.47
CA ILE A 63 2.08 -6.39 -1.58
C ILE A 63 3.33 -6.10 -2.40
N PRO A 64 4.43 -6.85 -2.21
CA PRO A 64 5.56 -6.87 -3.15
C PRO A 64 5.08 -7.12 -4.57
N TYR A 65 5.71 -6.46 -5.54
CA TYR A 65 5.42 -6.72 -6.94
C TYR A 65 5.66 -8.19 -7.28
N ASP A 66 4.65 -8.82 -7.85
CA ASP A 66 4.68 -10.20 -8.34
C ASP A 66 4.02 -10.24 -9.71
N LEU A 67 4.72 -10.79 -10.70
CA LEU A 67 4.26 -10.81 -12.08
C LEU A 67 3.00 -11.68 -12.26
N LYS A 68 2.85 -12.76 -11.48
CA LYS A 68 1.68 -13.63 -11.55
C LYS A 68 0.45 -12.88 -11.05
N ILE A 69 0.56 -12.20 -9.91
CA ILE A 69 -0.55 -11.40 -9.36
C ILE A 69 -0.90 -10.24 -10.29
N HIS A 70 0.09 -9.57 -10.87
CA HIS A 70 -0.14 -8.52 -11.86
C HIS A 70 -0.95 -9.04 -13.06
N ASN A 71 -0.57 -10.21 -13.61
CA ASN A 71 -1.32 -10.81 -14.71
C ASN A 71 -2.73 -11.23 -14.31
N GLU A 72 -2.92 -11.79 -13.10
CA GLU A 72 -4.26 -12.11 -12.57
C GLU A 72 -5.13 -10.85 -12.46
N LEU A 73 -4.59 -9.72 -11.97
CA LEU A 73 -5.31 -8.45 -11.88
C LEU A 73 -5.71 -7.91 -13.26
N LYS A 74 -4.84 -8.04 -14.28
CA LYS A 74 -5.15 -7.62 -15.66
C LYS A 74 -6.31 -8.39 -16.30
N LEU A 75 -6.65 -9.57 -15.79
CA LEU A 75 -7.78 -10.35 -16.29
C LEU A 75 -9.12 -9.88 -15.71
N ILE A 76 -9.10 -9.19 -14.57
CA ILE A 76 -10.30 -8.84 -13.81
C ILE A 76 -10.55 -7.33 -13.71
N LEU A 77 -9.53 -6.52 -13.99
CA LEU A 77 -9.61 -5.07 -14.02
C LEU A 77 -9.38 -4.55 -15.43
N ASP A 78 -10.23 -3.61 -15.85
CA ASP A 78 -10.11 -2.94 -17.15
C ASP A 78 -8.86 -2.05 -17.22
N TYR A 79 -8.37 -1.57 -16.07
CA TYR A 79 -7.24 -0.67 -15.97
C TYR A 79 -6.50 -0.85 -14.64
N ILE A 80 -5.16 -0.74 -14.72
CA ILE A 80 -4.26 -0.72 -13.56
C ILE A 80 -3.47 0.58 -13.64
N GLU A 81 -3.48 1.36 -12.56
CA GLU A 81 -2.76 2.63 -12.51
C GLU A 81 -1.27 2.43 -12.29
N ASP A 82 -0.45 3.27 -12.92
CA ASP A 82 0.97 3.36 -12.59
C ASP A 82 1.19 4.53 -11.61
N SER A 83 2.09 4.34 -10.65
CA SER A 83 2.49 5.36 -9.68
C SER A 83 3.98 5.27 -9.38
N TYR A 84 4.63 6.41 -9.13
CA TYR A 84 6.06 6.42 -8.84
C TYR A 84 6.33 6.66 -7.35
N LEU A 85 7.33 5.95 -6.82
CA LEU A 85 7.70 6.05 -5.41
C LEU A 85 8.10 7.48 -5.02
N GLU A 86 8.78 8.20 -5.91
CA GLU A 86 9.19 9.59 -5.69
C GLU A 86 7.99 10.51 -5.45
N GLU A 87 6.96 10.42 -6.29
CA GLU A 87 5.73 11.20 -6.14
C GLU A 87 5.04 10.94 -4.79
N LEU A 88 5.07 9.69 -4.32
CA LEU A 88 4.48 9.29 -3.04
C LEU A 88 5.32 9.76 -1.85
N ILE A 89 6.65 9.75 -1.99
CA ILE A 89 7.58 10.30 -0.99
C ILE A 89 7.41 11.82 -0.92
N ASP A 90 7.32 12.49 -2.06
CA ASP A 90 7.14 13.94 -2.13
C ASP A 90 5.78 14.36 -1.58
N PHE A 91 4.72 13.64 -1.91
CA PHE A 91 3.41 13.83 -1.30
C PHE A 91 3.49 13.74 0.23
N TYR A 92 4.13 12.69 0.75
CA TYR A 92 4.32 12.54 2.19
C TYR A 92 5.12 13.68 2.79
N ASN A 93 6.25 14.06 2.20
CA ASN A 93 7.11 15.12 2.72
C ASN A 93 6.37 16.47 2.76
N ASN A 94 5.58 16.77 1.72
CA ASN A 94 4.80 18.00 1.61
C ASN A 94 3.60 18.05 2.57
N HIS A 95 3.05 16.89 2.94
CA HIS A 95 1.87 16.79 3.83
C HIS A 95 2.22 16.25 5.22
N LYS A 96 3.51 16.12 5.54
CA LYS A 96 4.01 15.41 6.73
C LYS A 96 3.41 15.96 8.02
N GLU A 97 3.35 17.28 8.17
CA GLU A 97 2.87 17.92 9.40
C GLU A 97 1.37 17.67 9.64
N THR A 98 0.57 17.73 8.59
CA THR A 98 -0.86 17.41 8.62
C THR A 98 -1.06 15.95 9.00
N ILE A 99 -0.29 15.08 8.37
CA ILE A 99 -0.28 13.64 8.59
C ILE A 99 0.12 13.31 10.05
N ASP A 100 1.21 13.88 10.56
CA ASP A 100 1.69 13.69 11.95
C ASP A 100 0.65 14.22 12.98
N THR A 101 -0.06 15.29 12.64
CA THR A 101 -1.13 15.84 13.49
C THR A 101 -2.35 14.90 13.56
N LEU A 102 -2.69 14.26 12.44
CA LEU A 102 -3.75 13.26 12.40
C LEU A 102 -3.36 12.01 13.22
N GLU A 103 -2.09 11.56 13.21
CA GLU A 103 -1.66 10.43 14.08
C GLU A 103 -1.91 10.71 15.55
N ARG A 104 -1.52 11.90 16.02
CA ARG A 104 -1.66 12.25 17.44
C ARG A 104 -3.12 12.30 17.86
N LYS A 105 -4.02 12.72 16.97
CA LYS A 105 -5.46 12.79 17.23
C LYS A 105 -6.12 11.41 17.21
N PHE A 106 -5.77 10.54 16.27
CA PHE A 106 -6.43 9.24 16.08
C PHE A 106 -5.72 8.07 16.78
N ASN A 107 -4.51 8.25 17.29
CA ASN A 107 -3.74 7.22 17.98
C ASN A 107 -3.00 7.76 19.23
N PRO A 108 -3.72 8.37 20.19
CA PRO A 108 -3.11 9.11 21.31
C PRO A 108 -2.24 8.23 22.24
N ASN A 109 -2.45 6.91 22.26
CA ASN A 109 -1.79 5.99 23.20
C ASN A 109 -0.37 5.55 22.79
N LYS A 110 0.13 5.93 21.60
CA LYS A 110 1.51 5.56 21.19
C LYS A 110 2.62 6.32 21.91
N ASN A 111 2.32 7.42 22.60
CA ASN A 111 3.31 8.27 23.29
C ASN A 111 3.51 7.97 24.79
N ILE A 112 2.89 6.93 25.37
CA ILE A 112 2.99 6.65 26.82
C ILE A 112 4.25 5.83 27.17
N LYS A 113 4.96 5.25 26.19
CA LYS A 113 6.25 4.56 26.43
C LYS A 113 7.42 5.43 26.00
N ASN A 114 7.69 6.48 26.76
CA ASN A 114 9.00 7.11 26.95
C ASN A 114 8.82 8.29 27.92
N LYS A 115 8.61 7.96 29.19
CA LYS A 115 8.97 8.86 30.29
C LYS A 115 10.06 8.15 31.11
N PRO A 116 11.01 8.94 31.63
CA PRO A 116 12.44 8.62 31.73
C PRO A 116 12.79 7.40 32.56
#